data_AF-A0A0E4BST7-F1
#
_entry.id   AF-A0A0E4BST7-F1
#
_cell.length_a   1.000
_cell.length_b   1.000
_cell.length_c   1.000
_cell.angle_alpha   90.00
_cell.angle_beta   90.00
_cell.angle_gamma   90.00
#
_symmetry.space_group_name_H-M   'P 1'
#
loop_
_entity.id
_entity.type
_entity.pdbx_description
1 polymer ?
#
loop_
_entity_poly.entity_id
_entity_poly.type
_entity_poly.pdbx_seq_one_letter_code
_entity_poly.pdbx_strand_id
1 'polypeptide(L)' 'MFVHISAVQKAGLSTLNEGQTVEYEEIANRGKTSAENLKV' A
#
# COMPACT_ATOMS: atom_id res chain seq x y z
N MET A 1 -6.71 -8.32 -1.64
CA MET A 1 -5.76 -7.29 -1.19
C MET A 1 -4.72 -7.10 -2.27
N PHE A 2 -4.54 -5.88 -2.76
CA PHE A 2 -3.46 -5.54 -3.68
C PHE A 2 -2.94 -4.15 -3.36
N VAL A 3 -1.64 -3.95 -3.59
CA VAL A 3 -0.96 -2.67 -3.39
C VAL A 3 -0.64 -2.11 -4.77
N HIS A 4 -1.12 -0.91 -5.09
CA HIS A 4 -0.70 -0.21 -6.29
C HIS A 4 0.66 0.44 -6.05
N ILE A 5 1.55 0.42 -7.05
CA ILE A 5 2.85 1.12 -6.99
C ILE A 5 2.69 2.62 -6.65
N SER A 6 1.56 3.21 -7.06
CA SER A 6 1.20 4.60 -6.71
C SER A 6 1.09 4.82 -5.21
N ALA A 7 0.60 3.83 -4.44
CA ALA A 7 0.52 3.93 -2.99
C ALA A 7 1.91 3.89 -2.34
N VAL A 8 2.82 3.07 -2.89
CA VAL A 8 4.22 2.97 -2.44
C VAL A 8 4.97 4.29 -2.71
N GLN A 9 4.81 4.86 -3.91
CA GLN A 9 5.42 6.15 -4.27
C GLN A 9 4.86 7.32 -3.43
N LYS A 10 3.55 7.35 -3.16
CA LYS A 10 2.92 8.35 -2.27
C LYS A 10 3.48 8.28 -0.85
N ALA A 11 3.86 7.10 -0.39
CA ALA A 11 4.50 6.88 0.90
C ALA A 11 5.97 7.35 0.95
N GLY A 12 6.52 7.86 -0.16
CA GLY A 12 7.94 8.19 -0.27
C GLY A 12 8.84 6.97 -0.36
N LEU A 13 8.26 5.79 -0.62
CA LEU A 13 9.00 4.54 -0.79
C LEU A 13 9.22 4.28 -2.28
N SER A 14 10.44 3.88 -2.64
CA SER A 14 10.76 3.51 -4.03
C SER A 14 10.32 2.08 -4.35
N THR A 15 10.39 1.20 -3.35
CA THR A 15 10.02 -0.22 -3.45
C THR A 15 9.49 -0.70 -2.09
N LEU A 16 8.82 -1.84 -2.07
CA LEU A 16 8.60 -2.62 -0.86
C LEU A 16 9.46 -3.89 -0.96
N ASN A 17 10.25 -4.14 0.07
CA ASN A 17 11.02 -5.38 0.15
C ASN A 17 10.17 -6.49 0.77
N GLU A 18 10.46 -7.74 0.40
CA GLU A 18 9.81 -8.89 1.00
C GLU A 18 10.10 -8.95 2.51
N GLY A 19 9.06 -9.18 3.31
CA GLY A 19 9.16 -9.17 4.78
C GLY A 19 9.13 -7.78 5.43
N GLN A 20 9.05 -6.70 4.65
CA GLN A 20 8.93 -5.35 5.20
C GLN A 20 7.55 -5.15 5.85
N THR A 21 7.55 -4.80 7.13
CA THR A 21 6.32 -4.42 7.84
C THR A 21 6.01 -2.97 7.51
N VAL A 22 4.79 -2.72 7.04
CA VAL A 22 4.30 -1.38 6.72
C VAL A 22 2.89 -1.22 7.25
N GLU A 23 2.59 -0.04 7.76
CA GLU A 23 1.22 0.35 8.06
C GLU A 23 0.55 0.84 6.78
N TYR A 24 -0.74 0.52 6.61
CA TYR A 24 -1.51 0.95 5.47
C TYR A 24 -2.98 1.09 5.85
N GLU A 25 -3.72 1.87 5.07
CA GLU A 25 -5.17 1.98 5.20
C GLU A 25 -5.84 1.09 4.16
N GLU A 26 -6.72 0.20 4.60
CA GLU A 26 -7.54 -0.63 3.71
C GLU A 26 -8.73 0.18 3.19
N ILE A 27 -8.78 0.37 1.87
CA ILE A 27 -9.93 0.98 1.20
C ILE A 27 -10.63 -0.07 0.35
N ALA A 28 -11.90 -0.31 0.66
CA ALA A 28 -12.78 -1.13 -0.16
C ALA A 28 -13.36 -0.30 -1.30
N ASN A 29 -12.99 -0.62 -2.54
CA ASN A 29 -13.51 0.04 -3.74
C ASN A 29 -14.25 -0.97 -4.62
N ARG A 30 -15.57 -0.80 -4.75
CA ARG A 30 -16.45 -1.63 -5.60
C ARG A 30 -16.20 -3.14 -5.49
N GLY A 31 -16.05 -3.64 -4.25
CA GLY A 31 -15.85 -5.07 -3.96
C GLY A 31 -14.39 -5.55 -4.01
N LYS A 32 -13.42 -4.65 -4.22
CA LYS A 32 -11.99 -4.97 -4.12
C LYS A 32 -11.32 -4.18 -3.00
N THR A 33 -10.52 -4.84 -2.18
CA THR A 33 -9.76 -4.21 -1.09
C THR A 33 -8.34 -3.88 -1.56
N SER A 34 -7.99 -2.59 -1.47
CA SER A 34 -6.70 -2.03 -1.84
C SER A 34 -6.01 -1.39 -0.62
N ALA A 35 -4.69 -1.46 -0.58
CA ALA A 35 -3.90 -0.70 0.40
C ALA A 35 -3.56 0.69 -0.15
N GLU A 36 -3.94 1.74 0.58
CA GLU A 36 -3.56 3.13 0.33
C GLU A 36 -2.76 3.69 1.54
N ASN A 37 -2.17 4.89 1.36
CA ASN A 37 -1.48 5.62 2.43
C ASN A 37 -0.44 4.79 3.21
N LEU A 38 0.44 4.06 2.51
CA LEU A 38 1.47 3.26 3.20
C LEU A 38 2.37 4.15 4.06
N LYS A 39 2.78 3.62 5.22
CA LYS A 39 3.76 4.22 6.13
C LYS A 39 4.73 3.15 6.61
N VAL A 40 5.98 3.54 6.79
CA VAL A 40 7.07 2.73 7.37
C VAL A 40 7.36 3.17 8.79
#